data_AF-A0A927KIF5-F1
#
_entry.id   AF-A0A927KIF5-F1
#
_cell.length_a   1.000
_cell.length_b   1.000
_cell.length_c   1.000
_cell.angle_alpha   90.00
_cell.angle_beta   90.00
_cell.angle_gamma   90.00
#
_symmetry.space_group_name_H-M   'P 1'
#
loop_
_entity.id
_entity.type
_entity.pdbx_description
1 polymer ?
#
loop_
_entity_poly.entity_id
_entity_poly.type
_entity_poly.pdbx_seq_one_letter_code
_entity_poly.pdbx_strand_id
1 'polypeptide(L)'
;MPAISPDQPLYRIDECSDLMADACVCGDQGDLIFLSVWARDTAIQQFIGRLTLGRSEDGLDQFHVVTDQGGSLPVFVGSVERLEKRLTRSYRRTLFGSMVNLWLFDRRCIRPDKSSASALALLPRSAADPTSRLWHLVKDTCPLPLLDHWRSPVLALLREREMLCSLRMALGPLQGFRLAIDVPALTDALGDLIRQGVLTAYPYPARIWTPEVESV
;
A
#
# COMPACT_ATOMS: atom_id res chain seq x y z
N MET A 1 -3.49 21.08 -6.08
CA MET A 1 -4.35 20.68 -4.95
C MET A 1 -5.51 19.90 -5.55
N PRO A 2 -5.68 18.59 -5.29
CA PRO A 2 -6.91 17.94 -5.68
C PRO A 2 -8.06 18.59 -4.90
N ALA A 3 -9.17 18.85 -5.58
CA ALA A 3 -10.36 19.44 -4.99
C ALA A 3 -10.86 18.53 -3.85
N ILE A 4 -10.96 19.08 -2.65
CA ILE A 4 -11.58 18.43 -1.50
C ILE A 4 -13.06 18.32 -1.86
N SER A 5 -13.51 17.12 -2.22
CA SER A 5 -14.94 16.86 -2.35
C SER A 5 -15.53 16.96 -0.93
N PRO A 6 -16.60 17.73 -0.71
CA PRO A 6 -17.09 18.09 0.62
C PRO A 6 -17.71 16.93 1.43
N ASP A 7 -17.66 15.69 0.93
CA ASP A 7 -18.43 14.55 1.42
C ASP A 7 -17.57 13.40 1.98
N GLN A 8 -16.28 13.63 2.24
CA GLN A 8 -15.42 12.57 2.75
C GLN A 8 -15.61 12.43 4.28
N PRO A 9 -16.15 11.30 4.77
CA PRO A 9 -16.41 11.11 6.19
C PRO A 9 -15.10 11.09 6.97
N LEU A 10 -15.12 11.73 8.14
CA LEU A 10 -14.09 11.59 9.16
C LEU A 10 -14.52 10.51 10.15
N TYR A 11 -13.62 9.57 10.41
CA TYR A 11 -13.82 8.43 11.30
C TYR A 11 -13.25 8.73 12.68
N ARG A 12 -13.96 8.33 13.74
CA ARG A 12 -13.49 8.53 15.13
C ARG A 12 -12.56 7.38 15.53
N ILE A 13 -11.65 7.64 16.46
CA ILE A 13 -10.86 6.61 17.14
C ILE A 13 -11.35 6.51 18.59
N ASP A 14 -11.85 5.36 19.01
CA ASP A 14 -12.52 5.21 20.31
C ASP A 14 -11.58 5.51 21.48
N GLU A 15 -10.34 5.02 21.41
CA GLU A 15 -9.33 5.19 22.46
C GLU A 15 -8.70 6.59 22.47
N CYS A 16 -9.01 7.43 21.47
CA CYS A 16 -8.41 8.73 21.22
C CYS A 16 -9.46 9.70 20.64
N SER A 17 -10.39 10.16 21.49
CA SER A 17 -11.55 10.96 21.08
C SER A 17 -11.22 12.28 20.39
N ASP A 18 -10.02 12.82 20.60
CA ASP A 18 -9.56 14.07 19.99
C ASP A 18 -8.96 13.87 18.58
N LEU A 19 -8.87 12.63 18.10
CA LEU A 19 -8.36 12.27 16.78
C LEU A 19 -9.50 11.91 15.83
N MET A 20 -9.40 12.44 14.61
CA MET A 20 -10.28 12.10 13.50
C MET A 20 -9.46 11.55 12.35
N ALA A 21 -9.76 10.33 11.90
CA ALA A 21 -9.12 9.70 10.75
C ALA A 21 -9.86 10.04 9.45
N ASP A 22 -9.14 10.34 8.37
CA ASP A 22 -9.74 10.52 7.03
C ASP A 22 -9.41 9.35 6.09
N ALA A 23 -8.47 8.50 6.48
CA ALA A 23 -8.10 7.27 5.79
C ALA A 23 -7.43 6.26 6.74
N CYS A 24 -7.78 4.99 6.60
CA CYS A 24 -7.15 3.89 7.32
C CYS A 24 -7.07 2.67 6.41
N VAL A 25 -5.91 2.03 6.29
CA VAL A 25 -5.72 0.79 5.53
C VAL A 25 -5.05 -0.22 6.44
N CYS A 26 -5.62 -1.42 6.52
CA CYS A 26 -5.12 -2.52 7.30
C CYS A 26 -4.77 -3.71 6.42
N GLY A 27 -3.82 -4.52 6.88
CA GLY A 27 -3.50 -5.81 6.29
C GLY A 27 -4.57 -6.86 6.58
N ASP A 28 -4.32 -8.08 6.10
CA ASP A 28 -5.29 -9.19 6.20
C ASP A 28 -5.55 -9.62 7.66
N GLN A 29 -4.64 -9.33 8.59
CA GLN A 29 -4.78 -9.61 10.02
C GLN A 29 -5.21 -8.38 10.83
N GLY A 30 -5.60 -7.28 10.17
CA GLY A 30 -5.92 -6.02 10.81
C GLY A 30 -4.68 -5.20 11.20
N ASP A 31 -3.48 -5.59 10.77
CA ASP A 31 -2.23 -4.86 11.00
C ASP A 31 -2.26 -3.49 10.31
N LEU A 32 -1.79 -2.46 11.01
CA LEU A 32 -1.79 -1.09 10.54
C LEU A 32 -0.81 -0.92 9.37
N ILE A 33 -1.35 -0.68 8.18
CA ILE A 33 -0.55 -0.39 6.99
C ILE A 33 -0.50 1.11 6.71
N PHE A 34 -1.62 1.80 6.88
CA PHE A 34 -1.71 3.25 6.72
C PHE A 34 -2.78 3.85 7.63
N LEU A 35 -2.48 5.00 8.21
CA LEU A 35 -3.43 5.83 8.93
C LEU A 35 -3.12 7.29 8.64
N SER A 36 -4.15 8.06 8.28
CA SER A 36 -4.10 9.51 8.24
C SER A 36 -5.10 10.06 9.25
N VAL A 37 -4.61 10.85 10.20
CA VAL A 37 -5.39 11.45 11.29
C VAL A 37 -5.14 12.93 11.42
N TRP A 38 -6.17 13.64 11.86
CA TRP A 38 -6.17 15.05 12.15
C TRP A 38 -6.48 15.29 13.63
N ALA A 39 -5.66 16.10 14.29
CA ALA A 39 -5.93 16.56 15.65
C ALA A 39 -5.10 17.81 15.98
N ARG A 40 -5.23 18.31 17.22
CA ARG A 40 -4.30 19.31 17.79
C ARG A 40 -2.93 18.68 18.02
N ASP A 41 -1.87 19.51 18.00
CA ASP A 41 -0.48 19.03 18.16
C ASP A 41 -0.31 18.19 19.44
N THR A 42 -0.90 18.61 20.57
CA THR A 42 -0.84 17.87 21.85
C THR A 42 -1.46 16.47 21.76
N ALA A 43 -2.63 16.34 21.13
CA ALA A 43 -3.30 15.06 20.95
C ALA A 43 -2.52 14.14 19.99
N ILE A 44 -1.92 14.69 18.92
CA ILE A 44 -1.01 13.95 18.04
C ILE A 44 0.23 13.45 18.79
N GLN A 45 0.85 14.29 19.62
CA GLN A 45 2.03 13.86 20.39
C GLN A 45 1.68 12.80 21.43
N GLN A 46 0.54 12.95 22.12
CA GLN A 46 0.05 11.94 23.05
C GLN A 46 -0.18 10.61 22.33
N PHE A 47 -0.87 10.64 21.18
CA PHE A 47 -1.11 9.43 20.38
C PHE A 47 0.20 8.73 19.98
N ILE A 48 1.18 9.46 19.42
CA ILE A 48 2.49 8.90 19.07
C ILE A 48 3.20 8.30 20.30
N GLY A 49 3.12 8.99 21.44
CA GLY A 49 3.69 8.52 22.70
C GLY A 49 3.08 7.19 23.14
N ARG A 50 1.74 7.09 23.13
CA ARG A 50 1.02 5.86 23.48
C ARG A 50 1.35 4.71 22.53
N LEU A 51 1.42 4.95 21.22
CA LEU A 51 1.87 3.95 20.25
C LEU A 51 3.27 3.44 20.57
N THR A 52 4.19 4.35 20.94
CA THR A 52 5.58 3.99 21.31
C THR A 52 5.65 3.14 22.58
N LEU A 53 4.74 3.37 23.53
CA LEU A 53 4.65 2.58 24.77
C LEU A 53 4.05 1.18 24.56
N GLY A 54 3.31 0.97 23.46
CA GLY A 54 2.76 -0.33 23.07
C GLY A 54 1.88 -0.96 24.15
N ARG A 55 2.30 -2.09 24.71
CA ARG A 55 1.56 -2.84 25.76
C ARG A 55 1.81 -2.35 27.19
N SER A 56 2.64 -1.32 27.37
CA SER A 56 2.93 -0.76 28.69
C SER A 56 1.70 -0.04 29.26
N GLU A 57 1.75 0.33 30.54
CA GLU A 57 0.74 1.21 31.14
C GLU A 57 0.59 2.49 30.30
N ASP A 58 -0.67 2.90 30.05
CA ASP A 58 -1.08 3.98 29.14
C ASP A 58 -0.69 3.82 27.65
N GLY A 59 -0.08 2.69 27.27
CA GLY A 59 0.25 2.38 25.89
C GLY A 59 -0.95 2.10 24.99
N LEU A 60 -0.67 1.94 23.69
CA LEU A 60 -1.66 1.62 22.67
C LEU A 60 -1.04 0.73 21.58
N ASP A 61 -1.30 -0.58 21.62
CA ASP A 61 -0.91 -1.54 20.58
C ASP A 61 -2.09 -1.96 19.67
N GLN A 62 -3.31 -1.58 20.04
CA GLN A 62 -4.54 -1.74 19.28
C GLN A 62 -5.45 -0.53 19.51
N PHE A 63 -6.20 -0.12 18.48
CA PHE A 63 -7.28 0.86 18.60
C PHE A 63 -8.43 0.53 17.66
N HIS A 64 -9.56 1.20 17.83
CA HIS A 64 -10.76 0.98 17.02
C HIS A 64 -11.11 2.23 16.22
N VAL A 65 -11.32 2.05 14.91
CA VAL A 65 -11.83 3.09 14.01
C VAL A 65 -13.32 2.89 13.83
N VAL A 66 -14.11 3.88 14.25
CA VAL A 66 -15.57 3.86 14.17
C VAL A 66 -16.00 4.27 12.76
N THR A 67 -16.71 3.37 12.08
CA THR A 67 -17.27 3.62 10.75
C THR A 67 -18.54 4.45 10.82
N ASP A 68 -18.91 5.08 9.72
CA ASP A 68 -20.15 5.84 9.54
C ASP A 68 -21.42 5.02 9.82
N GLN A 69 -21.37 3.70 9.55
CA GLN A 69 -22.44 2.76 9.84
C GLN A 69 -22.50 2.31 11.31
N GLY A 70 -21.67 2.89 12.19
CA GLY A 70 -21.57 2.51 13.60
C GLY A 70 -20.80 1.20 13.84
N GLY A 71 -20.13 0.67 12.82
CA GLY A 71 -19.21 -0.45 12.97
C GLY A 71 -17.91 -0.02 13.66
N SER A 72 -17.26 -0.96 14.33
CA SER A 72 -15.97 -0.73 14.99
C SER A 72 -14.91 -1.61 14.31
N LEU A 73 -13.93 -0.99 13.68
CA LEU A 73 -12.85 -1.66 12.96
C LEU A 73 -11.62 -1.76 13.88
N PRO A 74 -11.23 -2.96 14.35
CA PRO A 74 -10.01 -3.12 15.12
C PRO A 74 -8.78 -2.92 14.23
N VAL A 75 -7.83 -2.12 14.71
CA VAL A 75 -6.56 -1.84 14.04
C VAL A 75 -5.42 -2.20 14.99
N PHE A 76 -4.57 -3.12 14.57
CA PHE A 76 -3.41 -3.58 15.34
C PHE A 76 -2.16 -2.83 14.88
N VAL A 77 -1.48 -2.13 15.78
CA VAL A 77 -0.31 -1.29 15.43
C VAL A 77 0.87 -2.15 14.97
N GLY A 78 0.99 -3.37 15.50
CA GLY A 78 2.10 -4.27 15.22
C GLY A 78 3.43 -3.70 15.72
N SER A 79 4.50 -3.86 14.94
CA SER A 79 5.82 -3.32 15.25
C SER A 79 5.92 -1.86 14.82
N VAL A 80 5.97 -0.95 15.80
CA VAL A 80 6.08 0.50 15.57
C VAL A 80 7.35 0.87 14.80
N GLU A 81 8.40 0.06 14.90
CA GLU A 81 9.67 0.23 14.16
C GLU A 81 9.50 0.09 12.64
N ARG A 82 8.43 -0.58 12.20
CA ARG A 82 8.06 -0.70 10.79
C ARG A 82 7.23 0.47 10.29
N LEU A 83 6.74 1.33 11.18
CA LEU A 83 5.94 2.50 10.81
C LEU A 83 6.85 3.72 10.62
N GLU A 84 6.66 4.41 9.52
CA GLU A 84 7.17 5.76 9.32
C GLU A 84 6.06 6.78 9.59
N LYS A 85 6.47 7.95 10.11
CA LYS A 85 5.56 9.05 10.38
C LYS A 85 5.87 10.27 9.51
N ARG A 86 4.84 10.93 9.02
CA ARG A 86 4.94 12.26 8.38
C ARG A 86 3.91 13.20 8.99
N LEU A 87 4.36 14.41 9.31
CA LEU A 87 3.54 15.43 9.96
C LEU A 87 3.42 16.63 9.03
N THR A 88 2.20 17.10 8.80
CA THR A 88 1.94 18.35 8.08
C THR A 88 1.18 19.32 8.96
N ARG A 89 1.70 20.54 9.09
CA ARG A 89 1.10 21.63 9.89
C ARG A 89 0.41 22.65 8.99
N SER A 90 -0.64 22.20 8.27
CA SER A 90 -1.30 22.98 7.23
C SER A 90 -2.07 24.19 7.78
N TYR A 91 -2.64 24.08 8.98
CA TYR A 91 -3.48 25.15 9.57
C TYR A 91 -2.85 25.71 10.84
N ARG A 92 -2.00 26.72 10.67
CA ARG A 92 -1.38 27.47 11.76
C ARG A 92 -2.28 28.66 12.09
N ARG A 93 -2.70 28.80 13.35
CA ARG A 93 -3.60 29.87 13.87
C ARG A 93 -5.09 29.71 13.57
N THR A 94 -5.67 28.54 13.84
CA THR A 94 -7.13 28.42 13.92
C THR A 94 -7.64 28.88 15.29
N LEU A 95 -8.95 29.11 15.43
CA LEU A 95 -9.61 29.37 16.73
C LEU A 95 -9.35 28.24 17.76
N PHE A 96 -8.98 27.05 17.28
CA PHE A 96 -8.73 25.85 18.09
C PHE A 96 -7.23 25.54 18.26
N GLY A 97 -6.34 26.46 17.87
CA GLY A 97 -4.90 26.26 17.87
C GLY A 97 -4.35 25.77 16.52
N SER A 98 -3.21 25.07 16.54
CA SER A 98 -2.62 24.49 15.32
C SER A 98 -3.16 23.09 15.08
N MET A 99 -3.76 22.87 13.90
CA MET A 99 -4.21 21.55 13.48
C MET A 99 -3.11 20.86 12.68
N VAL A 100 -2.89 19.59 13.00
CA VAL A 100 -1.83 18.75 12.45
C VAL A 100 -2.46 17.55 11.77
N ASN A 101 -1.99 17.25 10.56
CA ASN A 101 -2.22 15.96 9.92
C ASN A 101 -1.00 15.07 10.20
N LEU A 102 -1.25 13.88 10.75
CA LEU A 102 -0.28 12.82 10.92
C LEU A 102 -0.60 11.68 9.95
N TRP A 103 0.39 11.29 9.16
CA TRP A 103 0.39 10.02 8.44
C TRP A 103 1.30 9.04 9.15
N LEU A 104 0.77 7.86 9.45
CA LEU A 104 1.53 6.67 9.85
C LEU A 104 1.40 5.63 8.75
N PHE A 105 2.51 5.02 8.35
CA PHE A 105 2.47 4.02 7.28
C PHE A 105 3.61 3.02 7.37
N ASP A 106 3.36 1.78 6.95
CA ASP A 106 4.37 0.75 6.85
C ASP A 106 5.43 1.17 5.80
N ARG A 107 6.71 1.04 6.16
CA ARG A 107 7.86 1.41 5.31
C ARG A 107 7.86 0.73 3.94
N ARG A 108 7.24 -0.45 3.83
CA ARG A 108 7.05 -1.19 2.58
C ARG A 108 6.17 -0.45 1.56
N CYS A 109 5.43 0.57 1.98
CA CYS A 109 4.70 1.47 1.09
C CYS A 109 5.61 2.42 0.29
N ILE A 110 6.85 2.65 0.76
CA ILE A 110 7.83 3.50 0.09
C ILE A 110 8.91 2.68 -0.61
N ARG A 111 9.39 1.62 0.06
CA ARG A 111 10.48 0.79 -0.44
C ARG A 111 10.15 -0.69 -0.24
N PRO A 112 10.20 -1.52 -1.29
CA PRO A 112 10.05 -2.96 -1.15
C PRO A 112 11.06 -3.55 -0.15
N ASP A 113 10.60 -4.53 0.62
CA ASP A 113 11.48 -5.39 1.39
C ASP A 113 12.04 -6.48 0.46
N LYS A 114 13.29 -6.27 0.02
CA LYS A 114 13.98 -7.19 -0.88
C LYS A 114 14.34 -8.53 -0.22
N SER A 115 14.42 -8.59 1.11
CA SER A 115 14.75 -9.83 1.81
C SER A 115 13.58 -10.83 1.81
N SER A 116 12.36 -10.30 1.92
CA SER A 116 11.11 -11.08 1.90
C SER A 116 10.38 -11.04 0.55
N ALA A 117 10.97 -10.38 -0.46
CA ALA A 117 10.34 -10.09 -1.76
C ALA A 117 8.90 -9.56 -1.61
N SER A 118 8.70 -8.63 -0.67
CA SER A 118 7.39 -8.10 -0.33
C SER A 118 7.33 -6.58 -0.43
N ALA A 119 6.15 -6.06 -0.78
CA ALA A 119 5.90 -4.63 -0.87
C ALA A 119 4.42 -4.32 -0.65
N LEU A 120 4.13 -3.07 -0.33
CA LEU A 120 2.78 -2.55 -0.19
C LEU A 120 2.58 -1.39 -1.15
N ALA A 121 1.37 -1.25 -1.69
CA ALA A 121 1.00 -0.07 -2.47
C ALA A 121 -0.30 0.52 -1.94
N LEU A 122 -0.30 1.84 -1.79
CA LEU A 122 -1.48 2.65 -1.48
C LEU A 122 -1.80 3.48 -2.72
N LEU A 123 -2.98 3.23 -3.30
CA LEU A 123 -3.43 3.93 -4.49
C LEU A 123 -4.76 4.63 -4.20
N PRO A 124 -5.05 5.80 -4.82
CA PRO A 124 -6.39 6.37 -4.76
C PRO A 124 -7.42 5.37 -5.30
N ARG A 125 -8.57 5.26 -4.63
CA ARG A 125 -9.71 4.47 -5.13
C ARG A 125 -10.25 5.01 -6.45
N SER A 126 -10.13 6.31 -6.66
CA SER A 126 -10.52 6.99 -7.90
C SER A 126 -9.54 6.78 -9.06
N ALA A 127 -8.40 6.11 -8.84
CA ALA A 127 -7.46 5.84 -9.91
C ALA A 127 -8.08 4.87 -10.94
N ALA A 128 -8.18 5.32 -12.20
CA ALA A 128 -8.87 4.58 -13.26
C ALA A 128 -8.21 3.23 -13.59
N ASP A 129 -6.88 3.12 -13.51
CA ASP A 129 -6.15 1.87 -13.74
C ASP A 129 -4.93 1.75 -12.82
N PRO A 130 -4.93 0.81 -11.85
CA PRO A 130 -3.78 0.57 -10.99
C PRO A 130 -2.66 -0.24 -11.69
N THR A 131 -2.93 -0.84 -12.85
CA THR A 131 -2.05 -1.84 -13.49
C THR A 131 -0.63 -1.34 -13.71
N SER A 132 -0.48 -0.12 -14.23
CA SER A 132 0.86 0.44 -14.50
C SER A 132 1.68 0.67 -13.21
N ARG A 133 1.03 1.08 -12.12
CA ARG A 133 1.68 1.27 -10.82
C ARG A 133 2.03 -0.06 -10.16
N LEU A 134 1.12 -1.03 -10.21
CA LEU A 134 1.35 -2.38 -9.70
C LEU A 134 2.46 -3.10 -10.48
N TRP A 135 2.54 -2.91 -11.81
CA TRP A 135 3.63 -3.45 -12.61
C TRP A 135 4.99 -2.89 -12.17
N HIS A 136 5.07 -1.59 -11.92
CA HIS A 136 6.29 -0.97 -11.41
C HIS A 136 6.70 -1.54 -10.05
N LEU A 137 5.73 -1.72 -9.15
CA LEU A 137 5.96 -2.34 -7.84
C LEU A 137 6.51 -3.78 -7.98
N VAL A 138 5.92 -4.57 -8.88
CA VAL A 138 6.37 -5.94 -9.17
C VAL A 138 7.79 -5.95 -9.68
N LYS A 139 8.15 -5.10 -10.65
CA LYS A 139 9.53 -5.02 -11.18
C LYS A 139 10.54 -4.56 -10.13
N ASP A 140 10.17 -3.66 -9.22
CA ASP A 140 11.06 -3.16 -8.17
C ASP A 140 11.26 -4.18 -7.02
N THR A 141 10.28 -5.05 -6.81
CA THR A 141 10.27 -6.05 -5.72
C THR A 141 10.83 -7.40 -6.16
N CYS A 142 10.54 -7.83 -7.39
CA CYS A 142 10.92 -9.13 -7.90
C CYS A 142 12.43 -9.17 -8.24
N PRO A 143 13.18 -10.19 -7.77
CA PRO A 143 14.59 -10.33 -8.12
C PRO A 143 14.82 -10.84 -9.55
N LEU A 144 13.78 -11.34 -10.23
CA LEU A 144 13.88 -11.89 -11.58
C LEU A 144 13.77 -10.77 -12.63
N PRO A 145 14.51 -10.87 -13.76
CA PRO A 145 14.44 -9.88 -14.83
C PRO A 145 13.11 -10.03 -15.60
N LEU A 146 12.13 -9.20 -15.27
CA LEU A 146 10.82 -9.18 -15.93
C LEU A 146 10.80 -8.20 -17.11
N LEU A 147 10.33 -8.66 -18.27
CA LEU A 147 10.20 -7.84 -19.47
C LEU A 147 8.85 -7.11 -19.50
N ASP A 148 8.80 -5.89 -20.04
CA ASP A 148 7.59 -5.05 -19.99
C ASP A 148 6.38 -5.67 -20.70
N HIS A 149 6.59 -6.40 -21.79
CA HIS A 149 5.48 -7.08 -22.48
C HIS A 149 4.95 -8.31 -21.72
N TRP A 150 5.66 -8.78 -20.68
CA TRP A 150 5.16 -9.84 -19.79
C TRP A 150 4.16 -9.32 -18.76
N ARG A 151 3.93 -8.01 -18.68
CA ARG A 151 3.08 -7.37 -17.67
C ARG A 151 1.74 -8.07 -17.46
N SER A 152 0.97 -8.28 -18.51
CA SER A 152 -0.38 -8.85 -18.39
C SER A 152 -0.36 -10.29 -17.87
N PRO A 153 0.36 -11.25 -18.49
CA PRO A 153 0.39 -12.63 -17.99
C PRO A 153 1.01 -12.74 -16.59
N VAL A 154 2.04 -11.96 -16.27
CA VAL A 154 2.68 -12.00 -14.95
C VAL A 154 1.75 -11.44 -13.86
N LEU A 155 1.06 -10.31 -14.12
CA LEU A 155 0.10 -9.77 -13.15
C LEU A 155 -1.11 -10.70 -12.95
N ALA A 156 -1.56 -11.40 -13.99
CA ALA A 156 -2.60 -12.41 -13.88
C ALA A 156 -2.12 -13.58 -12.99
N LEU A 157 -0.95 -14.15 -13.30
CA LEU A 157 -0.33 -15.22 -12.52
C LEU A 157 -0.15 -14.86 -11.05
N LEU A 158 0.36 -13.66 -10.75
CA LEU A 158 0.57 -13.20 -9.37
C LEU A 158 -0.75 -13.10 -8.58
N ARG A 159 -1.84 -12.73 -9.24
CA ARG A 159 -3.18 -12.69 -8.60
C ARG A 159 -3.74 -14.08 -8.39
N GLU A 160 -3.63 -14.95 -9.40
CA GLU A 160 -4.06 -16.35 -9.33
C GLU A 160 -3.35 -17.13 -8.21
N ARG A 161 -2.08 -16.81 -7.95
CA ARG A 161 -1.25 -17.41 -6.91
C ARG A 161 -1.32 -16.68 -5.55
N GLU A 162 -2.23 -15.71 -5.40
CA GLU A 162 -2.38 -14.88 -4.19
C GLU A 162 -1.10 -14.14 -3.72
N MET A 163 -0.14 -13.96 -4.63
CA MET A 163 1.08 -13.19 -4.40
C MET A 163 0.81 -11.69 -4.51
N LEU A 164 -0.17 -11.29 -5.33
CA LEU A 164 -0.65 -9.92 -5.44
C LEU A 164 -2.13 -9.83 -5.07
N CYS A 165 -2.43 -9.28 -3.89
CA CYS A 165 -3.78 -9.20 -3.35
C CYS A 165 -4.22 -7.75 -3.10
N SER A 166 -5.51 -7.48 -3.21
CA SER A 166 -6.10 -6.22 -2.72
C SER A 166 -6.39 -6.34 -1.23
N LEU A 167 -6.05 -5.31 -0.47
CA LEU A 167 -6.32 -5.22 0.96
C LEU A 167 -7.79 -4.86 1.17
N ARG A 168 -8.53 -5.72 1.88
CA ARG A 168 -9.98 -5.60 2.02
C ARG A 168 -10.38 -4.52 3.02
N MET A 169 -9.58 -4.33 4.07
CA MET A 169 -9.83 -3.38 5.15
C MET A 169 -9.22 -2.02 4.79
N ALA A 170 -10.02 -1.16 4.15
CA ALA A 170 -9.60 0.20 3.81
C ALA A 170 -10.75 1.19 3.90
N LEU A 171 -10.57 2.24 4.69
CA LEU A 171 -11.48 3.36 4.89
C LEU A 171 -10.93 4.62 4.21
N GLY A 172 -11.83 5.50 3.76
CA GLY A 172 -11.46 6.72 3.06
C GLY A 172 -11.08 6.50 1.59
N PRO A 173 -10.23 7.36 1.00
CA PRO A 173 -10.09 7.51 -0.43
C PRO A 173 -9.02 6.58 -1.02
N LEU A 174 -8.41 5.72 -0.19
CA LEU A 174 -7.31 4.84 -0.56
C LEU A 174 -7.76 3.39 -0.64
N GLN A 175 -7.15 2.66 -1.55
CA GLN A 175 -7.14 1.21 -1.61
C GLN A 175 -5.70 0.72 -1.43
N GLY A 176 -5.56 -0.40 -0.76
CA GLY A 176 -4.28 -1.04 -0.51
C GLY A 176 -4.07 -2.27 -1.37
N PHE A 177 -2.81 -2.55 -1.72
CA PHE A 177 -2.38 -3.79 -2.37
C PHE A 177 -1.19 -4.37 -1.62
N ARG A 178 -1.20 -5.69 -1.45
CA ARG A 178 -0.10 -6.48 -0.90
C ARG A 178 0.56 -7.26 -2.01
N LEU A 179 1.87 -7.10 -2.14
CA LEU A 179 2.73 -7.96 -2.94
C LEU A 179 3.61 -8.78 -1.99
N ALA A 180 3.54 -10.10 -2.07
CA ALA A 180 4.48 -11.00 -1.43
C ALA A 180 4.80 -12.13 -2.42
N ILE A 181 6.01 -12.11 -2.97
CA ILE A 181 6.43 -13.02 -4.02
C ILE A 181 7.08 -14.25 -3.40
N ASP A 182 6.49 -15.42 -3.65
CA ASP A 182 7.22 -16.69 -3.50
C ASP A 182 8.13 -16.84 -4.72
N VAL A 183 9.41 -16.48 -4.54
CA VAL A 183 10.39 -16.41 -5.63
C VAL A 183 10.61 -17.78 -6.29
N PRO A 184 10.80 -18.89 -5.54
CA PRO A 184 10.85 -20.23 -6.13
C PRO A 184 9.61 -20.56 -6.98
N ALA A 185 8.41 -20.43 -6.41
CA ALA A 185 7.19 -20.79 -7.11
C ALA A 185 6.93 -19.92 -8.35
N LEU A 186 7.27 -18.62 -8.27
CA LEU A 186 7.20 -17.72 -9.42
C LEU A 186 8.22 -18.12 -10.50
N THR A 187 9.45 -18.47 -10.12
CA THR A 187 10.50 -18.90 -11.07
C THR A 187 10.06 -20.10 -11.88
N ASP A 188 9.51 -21.12 -11.21
CA ASP A 188 9.01 -22.33 -11.88
C ASP A 188 7.87 -22.02 -12.84
N ALA A 189 6.88 -21.24 -12.38
CA ALA A 189 5.73 -20.86 -13.19
C ALA A 189 6.11 -20.02 -14.42
N LEU A 190 7.05 -19.07 -14.28
CA LEU A 190 7.57 -18.31 -15.42
C LEU A 190 8.32 -19.23 -16.39
N GLY A 191 9.10 -20.19 -15.89
CA GLY A 191 9.79 -21.19 -16.71
C GLY A 191 8.82 -22.02 -17.56
N ASP A 192 7.69 -22.44 -17.00
CA ASP A 192 6.64 -23.15 -17.72
C ASP A 192 6.00 -22.29 -18.82
N LEU A 193 5.66 -21.03 -18.51
CA LEU A 193 5.08 -20.11 -19.50
C LEU A 193 6.05 -19.79 -20.65
N ILE A 194 7.36 -19.76 -20.38
CA ILE A 194 8.40 -19.62 -21.41
C ILE A 194 8.44 -20.87 -22.29
N ARG A 195 8.46 -22.07 -21.69
CA ARG A 195 8.46 -23.35 -22.43
C ARG A 195 7.21 -23.54 -23.30
N GLN A 196 6.07 -23.00 -22.86
CA GLN A 196 4.80 -23.01 -23.59
C GLN A 196 4.71 -21.91 -24.66
N GLY A 197 5.71 -21.02 -24.76
CA GLY A 197 5.73 -19.92 -25.74
C GLY A 197 4.80 -18.75 -25.40
N VAL A 198 4.22 -18.72 -24.19
CA VAL A 198 3.38 -17.61 -23.72
C VAL A 198 4.24 -16.40 -23.37
N LEU A 199 5.39 -16.63 -22.73
CA LEU A 199 6.39 -15.59 -22.44
C LEU A 199 7.56 -15.73 -23.40
N THR A 200 7.84 -14.66 -24.14
CA THR A 200 8.90 -14.63 -25.16
C THR A 200 9.94 -13.57 -24.83
N ALA A 201 11.17 -13.70 -25.35
CA ALA A 201 12.22 -12.70 -25.17
C ALA A 201 11.93 -11.37 -25.90
N TYR A 202 11.09 -11.41 -26.94
CA TYR A 202 10.73 -10.25 -27.77
C TYR A 202 9.21 -10.08 -27.87
N PRO A 203 8.69 -8.85 -27.89
CA PRO A 203 7.27 -8.59 -28.08
C PRO A 203 6.81 -9.09 -29.46
N TYR A 204 5.61 -9.65 -29.53
CA TYR A 204 5.00 -10.08 -30.79
C TYR A 204 4.21 -8.94 -31.46
N PRO A 205 4.25 -8.80 -32.81
CA PRO A 205 5.05 -9.58 -33.75
C PRO A 205 6.53 -9.25 -33.60
N ALA A 206 7.35 -10.28 -33.39
CA ALA A 206 8.79 -10.13 -33.45
C ALA A 206 9.11 -9.72 -34.88
N ARG A 207 9.78 -8.57 -35.08
CA ARG A 207 10.44 -8.30 -36.35
C ARG A 207 11.51 -9.37 -36.50
N ILE A 208 11.17 -10.45 -37.22
CA ILE A 208 12.15 -11.41 -37.69
C ILE A 208 13.09 -10.60 -38.57
N TRP A 209 14.31 -10.36 -38.09
CA TRP A 209 15.35 -9.78 -38.92
C TRP A 209 15.63 -10.80 -40.04
N THR A 210 15.07 -10.55 -41.22
CA THR A 210 15.52 -11.20 -42.45
C THR A 210 16.75 -10.45 -42.93
N PRO A 211 17.94 -11.06 -42.96
CA PRO A 211 19.07 -10.45 -43.64
C PRO A 211 18.68 -10.24 -45.10
N GLU A 212 18.72 -8.99 -45.57
CA GLU A 212 18.72 -8.71 -47.01
C GLU A 212 19.99 -9.36 -47.57
N VAL A 213 19.77 -10.41 -48.36
CA VAL A 213 20.82 -10.95 -49.22
C VAL A 213 21.02 -9.88 -50.30
N GLU A 214 22.03 -9.03 -50.13
CA GLU A 214 22.51 -8.17 -51.21
C GLU A 214 22.95 -9.08 -52.36
N SER A 215 22.09 -9.18 -53.37
CA SER A 215 22.45 -9.76 -54.67
C SER A 215 23.43 -8.83 -55.37
N VAL A 216 24.63 -9.35 -55.57
CA VAL A 216 25.81 -8.82 -56.28
C VAL A 216 25.46 -8.05 -57.55
#